data_AF-A0A847Z2J5-F1
#
_entry.id   AF-A0A847Z2J5-F1
#
_cell.length_a   1.000
_cell.length_b   1.000
_cell.length_c   1.000
_cell.angle_alpha   90.00
_cell.angle_beta   90.00
_cell.angle_gamma   90.00
#
_symmetry.space_group_name_H-M   'P 1'
#
loop_
_entity.id
_entity.type
_entity.pdbx_description
1 polymer ?
#
loop_
_entity_poly.entity_id
_entity_poly.type
_entity_poly.pdbx_seq_one_letter_code
_entity_poly.pdbx_strand_id
1 'polypeptide(L)'
;MNNSDYQSLKQRYNKRIRLLSYFLFITVAMVLANAAITILRIPYDIAAIRIIIPDIMFNYGFNALKNSEMTLAIVLLVGFAIILAVLIIFSVYAHKNRRWAFGWMALFAFAELPLLIIVQNWQSILVHIALIVICIIGGHMCGASTQLDRKMWTF
;
A
#
# COMPACT_ATOMS: atom_id res chain seq x y z
N MET A 1 -26.67 -2.53 -25.08
CA MET A 1 -26.71 -1.70 -23.85
C MET A 1 -26.78 -0.26 -24.30
N ASN A 2 -27.71 0.56 -23.78
CA ASN A 2 -27.80 1.94 -24.23
C ASN A 2 -26.55 2.72 -23.79
N ASN A 3 -26.03 3.62 -24.63
CA ASN A 3 -24.73 4.26 -24.40
C ASN A 3 -24.72 5.10 -23.10
N SER A 4 -25.88 5.67 -22.73
CA SER A 4 -26.11 6.38 -21.47
C SER A 4 -25.96 5.49 -20.23
N ASP A 5 -26.52 4.28 -20.26
CA ASP A 5 -26.49 3.34 -19.13
C ASP A 5 -25.07 2.86 -18.90
N TYR A 6 -24.33 2.58 -19.97
CA TYR A 6 -22.91 2.24 -19.92
C TYR A 6 -22.06 3.34 -19.28
N GLN A 7 -22.19 4.59 -19.73
CA GLN A 7 -21.41 5.70 -19.17
C GLN A 7 -21.72 5.92 -17.68
N SER A 8 -23.00 5.82 -17.30
CA SER A 8 -23.41 5.96 -15.90
C SER A 8 -22.83 4.84 -15.01
N LEU A 9 -22.81 3.60 -15.50
CA LEU A 9 -22.26 2.46 -14.77
C LEU A 9 -20.73 2.58 -14.63
N LYS A 10 -20.04 2.94 -15.72
CA LYS A 10 -18.58 3.13 -15.75
C LYS A 10 -18.13 4.23 -14.80
N GLN A 11 -18.86 5.35 -14.75
CA GLN A 11 -18.58 6.43 -13.79
C GLN A 11 -18.72 5.95 -12.33
N ARG A 12 -19.75 5.16 -12.00
CA ARG A 12 -19.93 4.61 -10.65
C ARG A 12 -18.77 3.70 -10.25
N TYR A 13 -18.33 2.81 -11.15
CA TYR A 13 -17.15 1.96 -10.89
C TYR A 13 -15.89 2.80 -10.69
N ASN A 14 -15.61 3.75 -11.58
CA ASN A 14 -14.43 4.62 -11.46
C ASN A 14 -14.42 5.44 -10.17
N LYS A 15 -15.57 5.96 -9.74
CA LYS A 15 -15.68 6.71 -8.48
C LYS A 15 -15.35 5.82 -7.28
N ARG A 16 -15.88 4.59 -7.25
CA ARG A 16 -15.61 3.62 -6.18
C ARG A 16 -14.15 3.14 -6.18
N ILE A 17 -13.57 2.84 -7.35
CA ILE A 17 -12.16 2.42 -7.47
C ILE A 17 -11.24 3.55 -6.99
N ARG A 18 -11.51 4.80 -7.37
CA ARG A 18 -10.74 5.97 -6.85
C ARG A 18 -10.84 6.08 -5.34
N LEU A 19 -12.03 5.89 -4.77
CA LEU A 19 -12.21 5.93 -3.32
C LEU A 19 -11.38 4.83 -2.62
N LEU A 20 -11.40 3.59 -3.14
CA LEU A 20 -10.56 2.50 -2.63
C LEU A 20 -9.07 2.78 -2.80
N SER A 21 -8.67 3.45 -3.89
CA SER A 21 -7.26 3.84 -4.09
C SER A 21 -6.76 4.84 -3.05
N TYR A 22 -7.63 5.69 -2.48
CA TYR A 22 -7.21 6.60 -1.40
C TYR A 22 -6.85 5.85 -0.12
N PHE A 23 -7.49 4.72 0.16
CA PHE A 23 -7.11 3.86 1.27
C PHE A 23 -5.71 3.26 1.09
N LEU A 24 -5.21 3.11 -0.14
CA LEU A 24 -3.84 2.64 -0.39
C LEU A 24 -2.78 3.70 -0.10
N PHE A 25 -3.13 4.99 -0.27
CA PHE A 25 -2.27 6.07 0.19
C PHE A 25 -2.12 6.11 1.71
N ILE A 26 -3.06 5.52 2.46
CA ILE A 26 -2.90 5.35 3.91
C ILE A 26 -1.69 4.47 4.21
N THR A 27 -1.44 3.40 3.45
CA THR A 27 -0.24 2.57 3.62
C THR A 27 1.04 3.38 3.45
N VAL A 28 1.12 4.25 2.44
CA VAL A 28 2.27 5.16 2.25
C VAL A 28 2.39 6.13 3.44
N ALA A 29 1.27 6.71 3.89
CA ALA A 29 1.24 7.60 5.03
C ALA A 29 1.69 6.92 6.32
N MET A 30 1.32 5.64 6.52
CA MET A 30 1.75 4.82 7.66
C MET A 30 3.27 4.62 7.65
N VAL A 31 3.87 4.29 6.50
CA VAL A 31 5.34 4.18 6.36
C VAL A 31 6.02 5.51 6.69
N LEU A 32 5.52 6.61 6.14
CA LEU A 32 6.08 7.94 6.39
C LEU A 32 5.93 8.39 7.84
N ALA A 33 4.80 8.07 8.48
CA ALA A 33 4.56 8.36 9.88
C ALA A 33 5.54 7.62 10.78
N ASN A 34 5.79 6.33 10.53
CA ASN A 34 6.80 5.57 11.28
C ASN A 34 8.20 6.18 11.11
N ALA A 35 8.58 6.52 9.87
CA ALA A 35 9.86 7.18 9.61
C ALA A 35 9.98 8.52 10.35
N ALA A 36 8.94 9.35 10.33
CA ALA A 36 8.91 10.64 11.01
C ALA A 36 9.03 10.49 12.54
N ILE A 37 8.32 9.52 13.14
CA ILE A 37 8.40 9.21 14.57
C ILE A 37 9.83 8.82 14.96
N THR A 38 10.48 7.97 14.16
CA THR A 38 11.89 7.58 14.36
C THR A 38 12.83 8.77 14.27
N ILE A 39 12.71 9.63 13.25
CA ILE A 39 13.60 10.80 13.07
C ILE A 39 13.41 11.79 14.23
N LEU A 40 12.16 12.09 14.58
CA LEU A 40 11.80 13.08 15.60
C LEU A 40 11.96 12.54 17.02
N ARG A 41 12.30 11.25 17.19
CA ARG A 41 12.45 10.56 18.50
C ARG A 41 11.23 10.76 19.41
N ILE A 42 10.05 10.71 18.80
CA ILE A 42 8.79 10.92 19.50
C ILE A 42 8.51 9.68 20.39
N PRO A 43 8.27 9.83 21.70
CA PRO A 43 8.05 8.71 22.63
C PRO A 43 6.62 8.15 22.55
N TYR A 44 6.03 8.11 21.35
CA TYR A 44 4.70 7.55 21.11
C TYR A 44 4.85 6.31 20.24
N ASP A 45 4.46 5.16 20.78
CA ASP A 45 4.35 3.92 20.01
C ASP A 45 2.95 3.84 19.41
N ILE A 46 2.85 4.08 18.10
CA ILE A 46 1.59 3.90 17.37
C ILE A 46 1.56 2.48 16.80
N ALA A 47 1.32 1.50 17.65
CA ALA A 47 1.32 0.08 17.30
C ALA A 47 0.41 -0.24 16.10
N ALA A 48 -0.72 0.45 15.95
CA ALA A 48 -1.67 0.26 14.84
C ALA A 48 -1.14 0.68 13.46
N ILE A 49 -0.12 1.56 13.39
CA ILE A 49 0.40 2.15 12.15
C ILE A 49 1.67 1.43 11.66
N ARG A 50 2.17 0.46 12.43
CA ARG A 50 3.47 -0.17 12.19
C ARG A 50 3.45 -1.06 10.95
N ILE A 51 4.35 -0.77 10.01
CA ILE A 51 4.66 -1.61 8.85
C ILE A 51 6.10 -2.07 9.05
N ILE A 52 6.31 -3.37 9.24
CA ILE A 52 7.55 -3.90 9.84
C ILE A 52 8.72 -3.81 8.89
N ILE A 53 8.57 -4.19 7.61
CA ILE A 53 9.74 -4.24 6.71
C ILE A 53 10.36 -2.83 6.54
N PRO A 54 9.60 -1.78 6.20
CA PRO A 54 10.15 -0.43 6.11
C PRO A 54 10.65 0.10 7.46
N ASP A 55 9.97 -0.23 8.56
CA ASP A 55 10.35 0.17 9.91
C ASP A 55 11.71 -0.41 10.33
N ILE A 56 11.93 -1.71 10.07
CA ILE A 56 13.23 -2.37 10.30
C ILE A 56 14.30 -1.70 9.44
N MET A 57 14.08 -1.58 8.13
CA MET A 57 15.09 -1.01 7.22
C MET A 57 15.47 0.42 7.63
N PHE A 58 14.48 1.22 8.02
CA PHE A 58 14.72 2.60 8.44
C PHE A 58 15.42 2.69 9.80
N ASN A 59 14.91 2.00 10.83
CA ASN A 59 15.48 2.03 12.18
C ASN A 59 16.88 1.44 12.25
N TYR A 60 17.08 0.26 11.66
CA TYR A 60 18.39 -0.38 11.63
C TYR A 60 19.38 0.39 10.76
N GLY A 61 18.92 0.98 9.64
CA GLY A 61 19.75 1.87 8.82
C GLY A 61 20.24 3.10 9.59
N PHE A 62 19.35 3.75 10.37
CA PHE A 62 19.73 4.89 11.21
C PHE A 62 20.65 4.52 12.38
N ASN A 63 20.48 3.33 12.97
CA ASN A 63 21.39 2.87 14.01
C ASN A 63 22.77 2.49 13.47
N ALA A 64 22.84 1.88 12.28
CA ALA A 64 24.09 1.61 11.59
C ALA A 64 24.88 2.91 11.29
N LEU A 65 24.18 4.00 10.91
CA LEU A 65 24.82 5.32 10.77
C LEU A 65 25.46 5.81 12.06
N LYS A 66 24.77 5.64 13.21
CA LYS A 66 25.30 6.05 14.52
C LYS A 66 26.51 5.20 14.94
N ASN A 67 26.54 3.93 14.55
CA ASN A 67 27.62 3.00 14.88
C ASN A 67 28.77 3.03 13.86
N SER A 68 28.77 3.99 12.93
CA SER A 68 29.79 4.14 11.86
C SER A 68 29.86 2.97 10.87
N GLU A 69 28.82 2.14 10.79
CA GLU A 69 28.68 1.05 9.80
C GLU A 69 28.08 1.59 8.49
N MET A 70 28.83 2.45 7.78
CA MET A 70 28.32 3.19 6.61
C MET A 70 27.74 2.31 5.50
N THR A 71 28.37 1.19 5.17
CA THR A 71 27.90 0.32 4.09
C THR A 71 26.52 -0.27 4.40
N LEU A 72 26.34 -0.77 5.62
CA LEU A 72 25.06 -1.35 6.06
C LEU A 72 23.96 -0.29 6.11
N ALA A 73 24.30 0.89 6.65
CA ALA A 73 23.41 2.05 6.67
C ALA A 73 22.90 2.42 5.27
N ILE A 74 23.82 2.53 4.29
CA ILE A 74 23.46 2.89 2.91
C ILE A 74 22.53 1.83 2.32
N VAL A 75 22.85 0.54 2.46
CA VAL A 75 22.05 -0.55 1.91
C VAL A 75 20.62 -0.52 2.47
N LEU A 76 20.47 -0.36 3.78
CA LEU A 76 19.17 -0.36 4.44
C LEU A 76 18.34 0.89 4.11
N LEU A 77 18.95 2.07 4.11
CA LEU A 77 18.24 3.33 3.82
C LEU A 77 17.88 3.45 2.33
N VAL A 78 18.74 3.00 1.43
CA VAL A 78 18.43 2.93 -0.02
C VAL A 78 17.31 1.92 -0.25
N GLY A 79 17.37 0.74 0.38
CA GLY A 79 16.30 -0.24 0.29
C GLY A 79 14.96 0.29 0.80
N PHE A 80 14.94 1.01 1.93
CA PHE A 80 13.75 1.72 2.41
C PHE A 80 13.20 2.70 1.37
N ALA A 81 14.07 3.55 0.78
CA ALA A 81 13.66 4.53 -0.22
C ALA A 81 13.07 3.86 -1.48
N ILE A 82 13.64 2.73 -1.91
CA ILE A 82 13.13 1.93 -3.03
C ILE A 82 11.73 1.40 -2.72
N ILE A 83 11.52 0.78 -1.55
CA ILE A 83 10.22 0.25 -1.15
C ILE A 83 9.18 1.38 -1.10
N LEU A 84 9.53 2.51 -0.49
CA LEU A 84 8.64 3.67 -0.40
C LEU A 84 8.25 4.18 -1.81
N ALA A 85 9.22 4.31 -2.72
CA ALA A 85 8.96 4.72 -4.09
C ALA A 85 8.02 3.73 -4.82
N VAL A 86 8.24 2.43 -4.65
CA VAL A 86 7.39 1.38 -5.23
C VAL A 86 5.95 1.46 -4.70
N LEU A 87 5.76 1.66 -3.40
CA LEU A 87 4.43 1.82 -2.79
C LEU A 87 3.70 3.06 -3.30
N ILE A 88 4.41 4.18 -3.46
CA ILE A 88 3.85 5.40 -4.08
C ILE A 88 3.42 5.11 -5.51
N ILE A 89 4.28 4.46 -6.30
CA ILE A 89 3.99 4.09 -7.69
C ILE A 89 2.73 3.22 -7.77
N PHE A 90 2.62 2.18 -6.93
CA PHE A 90 1.43 1.33 -6.90
C PHE A 90 0.17 2.09 -6.49
N SER A 91 0.27 2.99 -5.51
CA SER A 91 -0.87 3.82 -5.08
C SER A 91 -1.36 4.73 -6.21
N VAL A 92 -0.43 5.36 -6.95
CA VAL A 92 -0.74 6.18 -8.14
C VAL A 92 -1.35 5.33 -9.26
N TYR A 93 -0.81 4.14 -9.54
CA TYR A 93 -1.37 3.27 -10.58
C TYR A 93 -2.73 2.68 -10.19
N ALA A 94 -2.97 2.41 -8.92
CA ALA A 94 -4.28 2.04 -8.40
C ALA A 94 -5.29 3.17 -8.61
N HIS A 95 -4.89 4.43 -8.41
CA HIS A 95 -5.72 5.60 -8.72
C HIS A 95 -6.04 5.74 -10.22
N LYS A 96 -5.11 5.29 -11.07
CA LYS A 96 -5.31 5.16 -12.53
C LYS A 96 -6.07 3.87 -12.91
N ASN A 97 -6.76 3.24 -11.97
CA ASN A 97 -7.58 2.03 -12.12
C ASN A 97 -6.82 0.81 -12.70
N ARG A 98 -5.52 0.69 -12.42
CA ARG A 98 -4.73 -0.48 -12.85
C ARG A 98 -4.91 -1.64 -11.88
N ARG A 99 -5.59 -2.70 -12.33
CA ARG A 99 -5.86 -3.92 -11.54
C ARG A 99 -4.61 -4.52 -10.88
N TRP A 100 -3.51 -4.58 -11.63
CA TRP A 100 -2.26 -5.19 -11.14
C TRP A 100 -1.70 -4.44 -9.92
N ALA A 101 -1.88 -3.11 -9.84
CA ALA A 101 -1.39 -2.32 -8.71
C ALA A 101 -2.08 -2.68 -7.39
N PHE A 102 -3.39 -2.93 -7.41
CA PHE A 102 -4.11 -3.46 -6.25
C PHE A 102 -3.60 -4.85 -5.84
N GLY A 103 -3.26 -5.70 -6.82
CA GLY A 103 -2.69 -7.02 -6.56
C GLY A 103 -1.34 -6.96 -5.84
N TRP A 104 -0.43 -6.08 -6.28
CA TRP A 104 0.86 -5.92 -5.63
C TRP A 104 0.76 -5.29 -4.24
N MET A 105 -0.15 -4.33 -4.04
CA MET A 105 -0.41 -3.79 -2.70
C MET A 105 -0.95 -4.86 -1.74
N ALA A 106 -1.84 -5.75 -2.22
CA ALA A 106 -2.31 -6.88 -1.43
C ALA A 106 -1.17 -7.84 -1.07
N LEU A 107 -0.30 -8.14 -2.03
CA LEU A 107 0.84 -9.03 -1.83
C LEU A 107 1.85 -8.43 -0.84
N PHE A 108 2.10 -7.13 -0.91
CA PHE A 108 2.92 -6.41 0.07
C PHE A 108 2.32 -6.51 1.47
N ALA A 109 1.04 -6.19 1.63
CA ALA A 109 0.36 -6.30 2.92
C ALA A 109 0.33 -7.73 3.47
N PHE A 110 0.22 -8.74 2.59
CA PHE A 110 0.29 -10.14 2.98
C PHE A 110 1.69 -10.56 3.43
N ALA A 111 2.75 -10.06 2.78
CA ALA A 111 4.13 -10.34 3.15
C ALA A 111 4.51 -9.78 4.55
N GLU A 112 3.84 -8.72 4.99
CA GLU A 112 4.00 -8.15 6.34
C GLU A 112 3.34 -9.00 7.44
N LEU A 113 2.28 -9.76 7.13
CA LEU A 113 1.49 -10.49 8.14
C LEU A 113 2.31 -11.48 8.99
N PRO A 114 3.19 -12.35 8.43
CA PRO A 114 3.99 -13.25 9.24
C PRO A 114 4.89 -12.52 10.24
N LEU A 115 5.49 -11.40 9.83
CA LEU A 115 6.34 -10.59 10.70
C LEU A 115 5.51 -9.96 11.83
N LEU A 116 4.30 -9.48 11.51
CA LEU A 116 3.40 -8.88 12.50
C LEU A 116 2.91 -9.89 13.54
N ILE A 117 2.72 -11.15 13.13
CA ILE A 117 2.38 -12.26 14.02
C ILE A 117 3.53 -12.56 14.98
N ILE A 118 4.77 -12.60 14.48
CA ILE A 118 5.97 -12.83 15.30
C ILE A 118 6.12 -11.75 16.37
N VAL A 119 5.87 -10.48 16.00
CA VAL A 119 5.96 -9.33 16.92
C VAL A 119 4.68 -9.17 17.77
N GLN A 120 3.70 -10.06 17.62
CA GLN A 120 2.44 -10.08 18.39
C GLN A 120 1.64 -8.77 18.31
N ASN A 121 1.76 -8.02 17.20
CA ASN A 121 1.08 -6.74 17.01
C ASN A 121 -0.31 -6.95 16.36
N TRP A 122 -1.28 -7.38 17.15
CA TRP A 122 -2.64 -7.69 16.70
C TRP A 122 -3.37 -6.50 16.07
N GLN A 123 -3.08 -5.27 16.50
CA GLN A 123 -3.70 -4.07 15.95
C GLN A 123 -3.26 -3.84 14.50
N SER A 124 -1.96 -3.92 14.23
CA SER A 124 -1.45 -3.77 12.86
C SER A 124 -1.86 -4.95 11.96
N ILE A 125 -1.96 -6.18 12.50
CA ILE A 125 -2.52 -7.33 11.77
C ILE A 125 -3.92 -7.02 11.23
N LEU A 126 -4.82 -6.48 12.07
CA LEU A 126 -6.18 -6.13 11.65
C LEU A 126 -6.18 -5.08 10.52
N VAL A 127 -5.30 -4.08 10.62
CA VAL A 127 -5.15 -3.04 9.59
C VAL A 127 -4.66 -3.65 8.27
N HIS A 128 -3.70 -4.56 8.31
CA HIS A 128 -3.17 -5.23 7.10
C HIS A 128 -4.22 -6.15 6.46
N ILE A 129 -5.00 -6.90 7.26
CA ILE A 129 -6.12 -7.70 6.75
C ILE A 129 -7.17 -6.80 6.08
N ALA A 130 -7.53 -5.69 6.70
CA ALA A 130 -8.47 -4.72 6.11
C ALA A 130 -7.94 -4.16 4.78
N LEU A 131 -6.65 -3.80 4.72
CA LEU A 131 -5.99 -3.36 3.48
C LEU A 131 -6.03 -4.44 2.39
N ILE A 132 -5.78 -5.71 2.73
CA ILE A 132 -5.87 -6.83 1.78
C ILE A 132 -7.29 -6.94 1.21
N VAL A 133 -8.32 -6.90 2.06
CA VAL A 133 -9.72 -6.96 1.62
C VAL A 133 -10.05 -5.80 0.67
N ILE A 134 -9.64 -4.57 1.02
CA ILE A 134 -9.80 -3.39 0.18
C ILE A 134 -9.11 -3.57 -1.17
N CYS A 135 -7.89 -4.12 -1.19
CA CYS A 135 -7.15 -4.39 -2.41
C CYS A 135 -7.85 -5.43 -3.31
N ILE A 136 -8.34 -6.52 -2.73
CA ILE A 136 -9.05 -7.58 -3.47
C ILE A 136 -10.32 -7.00 -4.11
N ILE A 137 -11.11 -6.22 -3.36
CA ILE A 137 -12.31 -5.56 -3.86
C ILE A 137 -11.95 -4.59 -4.99
N GLY A 138 -10.95 -3.73 -4.78
CA GLY A 138 -10.50 -2.76 -5.79
C GLY A 138 -10.02 -3.42 -7.08
N GLY A 139 -9.25 -4.50 -6.96
CA GLY A 139 -8.78 -5.32 -8.08
C GLY A 139 -9.93 -5.98 -8.85
N HIS A 140 -10.91 -6.54 -8.13
CA HIS A 140 -12.10 -7.14 -8.74
C HIS A 140 -12.93 -6.08 -9.51
N MET A 141 -13.12 -4.89 -8.92
CA MET A 141 -13.84 -3.79 -9.57
C MET A 141 -13.13 -3.27 -10.82
N CYS A 142 -11.79 -3.18 -10.82
CA CYS A 142 -11.03 -2.85 -12.03
C CYS A 142 -11.22 -3.92 -13.12
N GLY A 143 -11.25 -5.20 -12.74
CA GLY A 143 -11.54 -6.31 -13.65
C GLY A 143 -12.92 -6.22 -14.28
N ALA A 144 -13.95 -5.99 -13.47
CA ALA A 144 -15.34 -5.84 -13.93
C ALA A 144 -15.48 -4.63 -14.88
N SER A 145 -14.85 -3.49 -14.55
CA SER A 145 -14.83 -2.30 -15.42
C SER A 145 -14.19 -2.59 -16.78
N THR A 146 -13.09 -3.34 -16.81
CA THR A 146 -12.41 -3.73 -18.07
C THR A 146 -13.26 -4.69 -18.92
N GLN A 147 -14.01 -5.59 -18.29
CA GLN A 147 -14.93 -6.49 -18.99
C GLN A 147 -16.13 -5.74 -19.58
N LEU A 148 -16.65 -4.74 -18.86
CA LEU A 148 -17.67 -3.82 -19.37
C LEU A 148 -17.20 -3.08 -20.63
N ASP A 149 -15.96 -2.61 -20.63
CA ASP A 149 -15.35 -1.98 -21.80
C ASP A 149 -15.27 -2.95 -22.98
N ARG A 150 -14.81 -4.19 -22.77
CA ARG A 150 -14.76 -5.20 -23.85
C ARG A 150 -16.13 -5.49 -24.45
N LYS A 151 -17.17 -5.64 -23.61
CA LYS A 151 -18.53 -5.95 -24.07
C LYS A 151 -19.11 -4.84 -24.97
N MET A 152 -18.79 -3.57 -24.73
CA MET A 152 -19.25 -2.46 -25.58
C MET A 152 -18.63 -2.45 -26.97
N TRP A 153 -17.44 -3.04 -27.15
CA TRP A 153 -16.74 -3.07 -28.44
C TRP A 153 -17.06 -4.31 -29.28
N THR A 154 -17.75 -5.29 -28.69
CA THR A 154 -18.17 -6.53 -29.36
C THR A 154 -19.62 -6.51 -29.88
N PHE A 155 -20.35 -5.39 -29.71
CA PHE A 155 -21.68 -5.13 -30.26
C PHE A 155 -21.61 -3.97 -31.25
#